data_AF-A0A915JH00-F1
#
_entry.id   AF-A0A915JH00-F1
#
_cell.length_a   1.000
_cell.length_b   1.000
_cell.length_c   1.000
_cell.angle_alpha   90.00
_cell.angle_beta   90.00
_cell.angle_gamma   90.00
#
_symmetry.space_group_name_H-M   'P 1'
#
loop_
_entity.id
_entity.type
_entity.pdbx_description
1 polymer ?
#
loop_
_entity_poly.entity_id
_entity_poly.type
_entity_poly.pdbx_seq_one_letter_code
_entity_poly.pdbx_strand_id
1 'polypeptide(L)'
;MARDPILSIEQIPKNGNLRSASRSKSSRPLKKARLDSSTNRVRSSSRVKPRTELGIPDQTKREKAQKLGNKAQSRIRRNAKAGEADRRVFVKLPKHLYSGKRKMGKTDRR
;
A
#
# COMPACT_ATOMS: atom_id res chain seq x y z
N MET A 1 -0.06 -46.14 30.30
CA MET A 1 -1.01 -45.08 30.70
C MET A 1 -0.24 -43.77 30.72
N ALA A 2 -0.28 -43.02 29.62
CA ALA A 2 -0.82 -41.65 29.54
C ALA A 2 -0.29 -40.72 30.65
N ARG A 3 0.44 -39.65 30.33
CA ARG A 3 -0.15 -38.44 29.72
C ARG A 3 0.92 -37.63 28.97
N ASP A 4 0.62 -37.36 27.70
CA ASP A 4 1.32 -36.42 26.83
C ASP A 4 1.14 -34.95 27.28
N PRO A 5 2.05 -34.06 26.84
CA PRO A 5 2.19 -32.69 27.34
C PRO A 5 1.21 -31.69 26.71
N ILE A 6 0.75 -30.74 27.54
CA ILE A 6 0.29 -29.38 27.20
C ILE A 6 -0.36 -29.23 25.81
N LEU A 7 -1.63 -29.59 25.74
CA LEU A 7 -2.57 -29.14 24.71
C LEU A 7 -3.40 -27.97 25.26
N SER A 8 -3.79 -27.07 24.35
CA SER A 8 -4.75 -25.96 24.50
C SER A 8 -4.21 -24.62 25.05
N ILE A 9 -3.48 -23.89 24.19
CA ILE A 9 -3.56 -22.43 24.21
C ILE A 9 -4.91 -22.07 23.61
N GLU A 10 -5.90 -21.85 24.48
CA GLU A 10 -7.21 -21.34 24.08
C GLU A 10 -7.07 -19.95 23.43
N GLN A 11 -7.58 -19.84 22.21
CA GLN A 11 -7.76 -18.57 21.53
C GLN A 11 -8.92 -17.81 22.20
N ILE A 12 -8.62 -16.68 22.84
CA ILE A 12 -9.63 -15.74 23.35
C ILE A 12 -10.29 -15.03 22.16
N PRO A 13 -11.62 -15.13 21.92
CA PRO A 13 -12.27 -14.32 20.91
C PRO A 13 -12.39 -12.86 21.39
N LYS A 14 -11.75 -11.92 20.70
CA LYS A 14 -11.95 -10.47 20.88
C LYS A 14 -13.23 -10.02 20.17
N ASN A 15 -14.38 -10.43 20.68
CA ASN A 15 -15.68 -9.98 20.18
C ASN A 15 -16.23 -8.91 21.14
N GLY A 16 -15.74 -7.69 20.99
CA GLY A 16 -16.29 -6.50 21.64
C GLY A 16 -17.60 -6.10 20.98
N ASN A 17 -18.70 -6.42 21.67
CA ASN A 17 -20.07 -6.15 21.28
C ASN A 17 -20.32 -4.62 21.25
N LEU A 18 -20.31 -4.00 20.06
CA LEU A 18 -20.66 -2.59 19.87
C LEU A 18 -22.18 -2.44 19.97
N ARG A 19 -22.60 -1.71 21.01
CA ARG A 19 -23.99 -1.34 21.31
C ARG A 19 -24.71 -0.85 20.05
N SER A 20 -25.86 -1.47 19.80
CA SER A 20 -26.78 -1.24 18.69
C SER A 20 -27.34 0.18 18.69
N ALA A 21 -26.87 1.01 17.75
CA ALA A 21 -27.63 2.15 17.25
C ALA A 21 -28.34 1.72 15.96
N SER A 22 -29.60 1.33 16.09
CA SER A 22 -30.50 0.99 14.99
C SER A 22 -30.77 2.22 14.11
N ARG A 23 -29.89 2.45 13.13
CA ARG A 23 -30.22 3.20 11.92
C ARG A 23 -30.44 2.20 10.81
N SER A 24 -31.67 2.11 10.34
CA SER A 24 -32.09 1.31 9.18
C SER A 24 -31.33 1.76 7.93
N LYS A 25 -30.15 1.18 7.71
CA LYS A 25 -29.50 1.19 6.40
C LYS A 25 -30.04 0.00 5.65
N SER A 26 -30.90 0.24 4.66
CA SER A 26 -31.23 -0.76 3.64
C SER A 26 -29.94 -1.24 2.99
N SER A 27 -29.45 -2.41 3.38
CA SER A 27 -28.29 -3.02 2.73
C SER A 27 -28.73 -3.43 1.33
N ARG A 28 -28.10 -2.84 0.32
CA ARG A 28 -28.26 -3.28 -1.07
C ARG A 28 -27.82 -4.75 -1.12
N PRO A 29 -28.54 -5.65 -1.83
CA PRO A 29 -28.14 -7.04 -1.90
C PRO A 29 -26.72 -7.13 -2.45
N LEU A 30 -25.81 -7.74 -1.69
CA LEU A 30 -24.44 -7.97 -2.12
C LEU A 30 -24.50 -8.80 -3.40
N LYS A 31 -23.90 -8.29 -4.47
CA LYS A 31 -23.76 -9.02 -5.74
C LYS A 31 -23.02 -10.32 -5.41
N LYS A 32 -23.68 -11.47 -5.57
CA LYS A 32 -23.08 -12.79 -5.31
C LYS A 32 -21.74 -12.88 -6.06
N ALA A 33 -20.68 -13.21 -5.33
CA ALA A 33 -19.39 -13.45 -5.95
C ALA A 33 -19.55 -14.54 -7.00
N ARG A 34 -19.02 -14.30 -8.21
CA ARG A 34 -18.98 -15.31 -9.27
C ARG A 34 -18.06 -16.41 -8.77
N LEU A 35 -18.64 -17.53 -8.32
CA LEU A 35 -17.90 -18.76 -8.05
C LEU A 35 -17.56 -19.33 -9.43
N ASP A 36 -16.38 -19.00 -9.93
CA ASP A 36 -15.87 -19.58 -11.17
C ASP A 36 -15.54 -21.05 -10.89
N SER A 37 -16.56 -21.88 -11.05
CA SER A 37 -16.47 -23.33 -10.97
C SER A 37 -15.71 -23.82 -12.20
N SER A 38 -14.58 -24.44 -11.92
CA SER A 38 -13.89 -25.45 -12.73
C SER A 38 -13.52 -25.11 -14.19
N THR A 39 -12.26 -25.41 -14.49
CA THR A 39 -11.73 -25.89 -15.78
C THR A 39 -11.16 -24.96 -16.85
N ASN A 40 -11.19 -23.63 -16.77
CA ASN A 40 -10.42 -22.84 -17.76
C ASN A 40 -9.86 -21.51 -17.23
N ARG A 41 -8.89 -21.59 -16.31
CA ARG A 41 -7.95 -20.49 -16.14
C ARG A 41 -7.13 -20.38 -17.42
N VAL A 42 -7.25 -19.24 -18.08
CA VAL A 42 -6.33 -18.71 -19.10
C VAL A 42 -4.88 -18.98 -18.65
N ARG A 43 -4.28 -20.09 -19.11
CA ARG A 43 -2.97 -20.60 -18.65
C ARG A 43 -1.77 -19.83 -19.22
N SER A 44 -2.00 -18.78 -20.01
CA SER A 44 -0.92 -18.03 -20.65
C SER A 44 -0.13 -17.16 -19.66
N SER A 45 -0.70 -16.77 -18.51
CA SER A 45 0.03 -16.02 -17.47
C SER A 45 0.57 -16.90 -16.33
N SER A 46 0.04 -18.11 -16.12
CA SER A 46 0.34 -18.91 -14.92
C SER A 46 1.65 -19.69 -15.00
N ARG A 47 2.29 -19.78 -16.17
CA ARG A 47 3.53 -20.56 -16.38
C ARG A 47 4.79 -19.70 -16.41
N VAL A 48 4.66 -18.38 -16.53
CA VAL A 48 5.79 -17.46 -16.58
C VAL A 48 6.08 -16.99 -15.16
N LYS A 49 7.26 -17.33 -14.63
CA LYS A 49 7.72 -16.77 -13.35
C LYS A 49 7.78 -15.25 -13.46
N PRO A 50 7.42 -14.48 -12.41
CA PRO A 50 7.46 -13.03 -12.46
C PRO A 50 8.89 -12.54 -12.76
N ARG A 51 9.01 -11.41 -13.47
CA ARG A 51 10.31 -10.87 -13.94
C ARG A 51 11.36 -10.74 -12.82
N THR A 52 10.94 -10.42 -11.61
CA THR A 52 11.80 -10.29 -10.43
C THR A 52 12.47 -11.60 -10.01
N GLU A 53 11.91 -12.75 -10.38
CA GLU A 53 12.38 -14.08 -9.97
C GLU A 53 13.17 -14.80 -11.05
N LEU A 54 13.06 -14.39 -12.32
CA LEU A 54 13.75 -15.03 -13.44
C LEU A 54 15.28 -14.96 -13.34
N GLY A 55 15.82 -13.91 -12.71
CA GLY A 55 17.27 -13.68 -12.60
C GLY A 55 17.95 -14.24 -11.35
N ILE A 56 17.19 -14.62 -10.31
CA ILE A 56 17.75 -15.13 -9.04
C ILE A 56 16.95 -16.38 -8.63
N PRO A 57 17.46 -17.60 -8.89
CA PRO A 57 16.75 -18.82 -8.57
C PRO A 57 16.63 -19.04 -7.06
N ASP A 58 17.70 -18.76 -6.31
CA ASP A 58 17.75 -18.99 -4.86
C ASP A 58 16.81 -18.04 -4.10
N GLN A 59 15.98 -18.61 -3.23
CA GLN A 59 15.02 -17.84 -2.43
C GLN A 59 15.71 -16.91 -1.42
N THR A 60 16.77 -17.37 -0.76
CA THR A 60 17.52 -16.57 0.23
C THR A 60 18.16 -15.32 -0.39
N LYS A 61 18.74 -15.45 -1.59
CA LYS A 61 19.32 -14.33 -2.34
C LYS A 61 18.25 -13.35 -2.80
N ARG A 62 17.07 -13.84 -3.18
CA ARG A 62 15.91 -13.02 -3.57
C ARG A 62 15.37 -12.19 -2.42
N GLU A 63 15.24 -12.77 -1.22
CA GLU A 63 14.86 -12.01 -0.02
C GLU A 63 15.90 -10.93 0.33
N LYS A 64 17.19 -11.25 0.19
CA LYS A 64 18.28 -10.27 0.36
C LYS A 64 18.16 -9.12 -0.66
N ALA A 65 17.89 -9.44 -1.92
CA ALA A 65 17.70 -8.44 -2.98
C ALA A 65 16.49 -7.52 -2.69
N GLN A 66 15.37 -8.08 -2.23
CA GLN A 66 14.20 -7.28 -1.82
C GLN A 66 14.52 -6.34 -0.65
N LYS A 67 15.25 -6.82 0.37
CA LYS A 67 15.71 -5.98 1.50
C LYS A 67 16.60 -4.84 1.03
N LEU A 68 17.52 -5.10 0.11
CA LEU A 68 18.39 -4.07 -0.49
C LEU A 68 17.57 -3.02 -1.28
N GLY A 69 16.59 -3.46 -2.08
CA GLY A 69 15.69 -2.56 -2.80
C GLY A 69 14.89 -1.65 -1.86
N ASN A 70 14.31 -2.20 -0.79
CA ASN A 70 13.62 -1.42 0.23
C ASN A 70 14.54 -0.41 0.94
N LYS A 71 15.78 -0.80 1.22
CA LYS A 71 16.79 0.11 1.81
C LYS A 71 17.16 1.24 0.85
N ALA A 72 17.31 0.98 -0.44
CA ALA A 72 17.59 2.00 -1.44
C ALA A 72 16.47 3.05 -1.53
N GLN A 73 15.21 2.62 -1.44
CA GLN A 73 14.05 3.50 -1.45
C GLN A 73 13.92 4.39 -0.19
N SER A 74 14.65 4.11 0.89
CA SER A 74 14.58 4.87 2.15
C SER A 74 14.83 6.37 1.96
N ARG A 75 15.77 6.75 1.08
CA ARG A 75 16.08 8.17 0.81
C ARG A 75 14.91 8.93 0.17
N ILE A 76 14.21 8.27 -0.75
CA ILE A 76 13.05 8.80 -1.46
C ILE A 76 11.86 8.95 -0.49
N ARG A 77 11.63 7.92 0.34
CA ARG A 77 10.58 7.93 1.38
C ARG A 77 10.83 9.00 2.44
N ARG A 78 12.08 9.22 2.84
CA ARG A 78 12.46 10.28 3.79
C ARG A 78 12.07 11.67 3.28
N ASN A 79 12.21 11.90 1.98
CA ASN A 79 11.82 13.15 1.33
C ASN A 79 10.33 13.19 0.92
N ALA A 80 9.54 12.21 1.37
CA ALA A 80 8.10 12.07 1.09
C ALA A 80 7.74 12.15 -0.41
N LYS A 81 8.62 11.62 -1.27
CA LYS A 81 8.39 11.57 -2.72
C LYS A 81 7.42 10.44 -3.07
N ALA A 82 6.60 10.65 -4.09
CA ALA A 82 5.61 9.65 -4.52
C ALA A 82 6.26 8.37 -5.07
N GLY A 83 7.48 8.48 -5.62
CA GLY A 83 8.26 7.36 -6.13
C GLY A 83 9.57 7.83 -6.74
N GLU A 84 10.27 6.93 -7.42
CA GLU A 84 11.53 7.25 -8.11
C GLU A 84 11.37 8.21 -9.30
N ALA A 85 10.18 8.22 -9.90
CA ALA A 85 9.85 9.12 -11.00
C ALA A 85 9.63 10.57 -10.54
N ASP A 86 9.34 10.80 -9.25
CA ASP A 86 9.08 12.14 -8.71
C ASP A 86 10.40 12.90 -8.46
N ARG A 87 10.89 13.50 -9.55
CA ARG A 87 12.10 14.33 -9.57
C ARG A 87 11.78 15.82 -9.67
N ARG A 88 10.61 16.26 -9.22
CA ARG A 88 10.21 17.67 -9.29
C ARG A 88 11.08 18.55 -8.38
N VAL A 89 11.65 19.60 -8.97
CA VAL A 89 12.41 20.63 -8.26
C VAL A 89 11.48 21.80 -7.96
N PHE A 90 11.36 22.14 -6.68
CA PHE A 90 10.55 23.27 -6.23
C PHE A 90 11.40 24.52 -6.14
N VAL A 91 10.85 25.65 -6.59
CA VAL A 91 11.47 26.96 -6.41
C VAL A 91 11.26 27.41 -4.97
N LYS A 92 12.35 27.60 -4.22
CA LYS A 92 12.30 28.05 -2.83
C LYS A 92 11.83 29.50 -2.69
N LEU A 93 12.33 30.38 -3.56
CA LEU A 93 12.04 31.82 -3.53
C LEU A 93 11.45 32.28 -4.87
N PRO A 94 10.11 32.18 -5.07
CA PRO A 94 9.48 32.66 -6.28
C PRO A 94 9.57 34.19 -6.42
N LYS A 95 10.02 34.68 -7.58
CA LYS A 95 10.26 36.11 -7.82
C LYS A 95 9.06 37.01 -7.48
N HIS A 96 7.85 36.62 -7.87
CA HIS A 96 6.63 37.42 -7.64
C HIS A 96 6.22 37.54 -6.17
N LEU A 97 6.84 36.76 -5.27
CA LEU A 97 6.65 36.89 -3.82
C LEU A 97 7.71 37.79 -3.17
N TYR A 98 8.96 37.69 -3.65
CA TYR A 98 10.12 38.29 -2.99
C TYR A 98 10.70 39.51 -3.73
N SER A 99 10.11 39.91 -4.86
CA SER A 99 10.56 41.07 -5.63
C SER A 99 9.44 42.10 -5.78
N GLY A 100 9.83 43.38 -5.82
CA GLY A 100 8.92 44.50 -5.95
C GLY A 100 8.36 44.99 -4.61
N LYS A 101 7.69 46.15 -4.66
CA LYS A 101 6.97 46.75 -3.53
C LYS A 101 5.55 47.06 -3.98
N ARG A 102 4.56 46.86 -3.09
CA ARG A 102 3.17 47.25 -3.35
C ARG A 102 3.09 48.78 -3.36
N LYS A 103 2.55 49.35 -4.45
CA LYS A 103 2.29 50.79 -4.58
C LYS A 103 0.81 51.07 -4.28
N MET A 104 0.45 52.36 -4.17
CA MET A 104 -0.95 52.77 -4.12
C MET A 104 -1.65 52.44 -5.44
N GLY A 105 -2.83 51.84 -5.37
CA GLY A 105 -3.63 51.45 -6.54
C GLY A 105 -3.77 49.92 -6.70
N LYS A 106 -3.63 49.43 -7.94
CA LYS A 106 -3.83 48.01 -8.27
C LYS A 106 -2.77 47.14 -7.62
N THR A 107 -3.19 45.94 -7.21
CA THR A 107 -2.32 44.93 -6.59
C THR A 107 -2.34 43.62 -7.37
N ASP A 108 -1.25 42.87 -7.30
CA ASP A 108 -1.06 41.62 -8.07
C ASP A 108 -1.92 40.46 -7.55
N ARG A 109 -2.37 40.51 -6.30
CA ARG A 109 -3.15 39.45 -5.64
C ARG A 109 -4.25 40.04 -4.79
N ARG A 110 -5.35 39.30 -4.68
CA ARG A 110 -6.55 39.67 -3.93
C ARG A 110 -6.30 39.74 -2.42
#